data_AF-A0ABD3NRB8-F1
#
_entry.id   AF-A0ABD3NRB8-F1
#
_cell.length_a   1.000
_cell.length_b   1.000
_cell.length_c   1.000
_cell.angle_alpha   90.00
_cell.angle_beta   90.00
_cell.angle_gamma   90.00
#
_symmetry.space_group_name_H-M   'P 1'
#
loop_
_entity.id
_entity.type
_entity.pdbx_description
1 polymer ?
#
loop_
_entity_poly.entity_id
_entity_poly.type
_entity_poly.pdbx_seq_one_letter_code
_entity_poly.pdbx_strand_id
1 'polypeptide(L)'
;MGADMIAVDWSVDMAQARKILGPDIPISGNIDPTILFGTKDQIEQAVRDCIDKAGGPGKHLLNLGHGVMQGTPEEAVGWLVDECKALQRERGLSSNRWNLKVELV
;
A
#
# COMPACT_ATOMS: atom_id res chain seq x y z
N MET A 1 11.19 23.44 4.45
CA MET A 1 10.61 22.40 3.58
C MET A 1 9.61 21.65 4.43
N GLY A 2 8.33 21.67 4.07
CA GLY A 2 7.30 20.84 4.71
C GLY A 2 6.74 19.93 3.63
N ALA A 3 7.02 18.64 3.70
CA ALA A 3 6.41 17.65 2.83
C ALA A 3 5.08 17.20 3.45
N ASP A 4 4.04 17.09 2.65
CA ASP A 4 2.73 16.63 3.13
C ASP A 4 2.70 15.11 3.38
N MET A 5 3.64 14.36 2.78
CA MET A 5 3.71 12.90 2.87
C MET A 5 5.14 12.41 2.56
N ILE A 6 5.51 11.27 3.17
CA ILE A 6 6.77 10.57 2.90
C ILE A 6 6.47 9.27 2.13
N ALA A 7 7.06 9.08 0.96
CA ALA A 7 6.99 7.81 0.24
C ALA A 7 8.21 6.93 0.58
N VAL A 8 7.97 5.65 0.79
CA VAL A 8 9.02 4.65 1.02
C VAL A 8 8.96 3.57 -0.06
N ASP A 9 10.12 3.16 -0.57
CA ASP A 9 10.22 2.04 -1.51
C ASP A 9 10.21 0.68 -0.78
N TRP A 10 10.16 -0.42 -1.52
CA TRP A 10 9.95 -1.77 -0.99
C TRP A 10 11.15 -2.33 -0.20
N SER A 11 12.34 -1.72 -0.32
CA SER A 11 13.52 -2.11 0.44
C SER A 11 13.47 -1.67 1.91
N VAL A 12 12.61 -0.70 2.24
CA VAL A 12 12.42 -0.20 3.59
C VAL A 12 11.34 -1.00 4.31
N ASP A 13 11.57 -1.47 5.52
CA ASP A 13 10.49 -2.08 6.29
C ASP A 13 9.47 -1.01 6.73
N MET A 14 8.20 -1.18 6.35
CA MET A 14 7.13 -0.22 6.64
C MET A 14 6.94 0.00 8.16
N ALA A 15 7.10 -1.03 8.99
CA ALA A 15 6.95 -0.90 10.43
C ALA A 15 8.12 -0.11 11.05
N GLN A 16 9.35 -0.30 10.54
CA GLN A 16 10.49 0.53 10.92
C GLN A 16 10.31 1.99 10.49
N ALA A 17 9.88 2.24 9.24
CA ALA A 17 9.58 3.58 8.77
C ALA A 17 8.52 4.26 9.66
N ARG A 18 7.47 3.52 10.04
CA ARG A 18 6.42 4.02 10.93
C ARG A 18 6.95 4.36 12.33
N LYS A 19 7.88 3.55 12.88
CA LYS A 19 8.52 3.85 14.18
C LYS A 19 9.33 5.14 14.15
N ILE A 20 9.99 5.44 13.03
CA ILE A 20 10.83 6.64 12.87
C ILE A 20 9.97 7.88 12.65
N LEU A 21 8.99 7.79 11.75
CA LEU A 21 8.15 8.93 11.36
C LEU A 21 7.03 9.24 12.37
N GLY A 22 6.65 8.25 13.18
CA GLY A 22 5.51 8.34 14.08
C GLY A 22 4.15 8.23 13.35
N PRO A 23 3.06 8.29 14.12
CA PRO A 23 1.70 8.10 13.60
C PRO A 23 1.14 9.31 12.85
N ASP A 24 1.67 10.52 13.08
CA ASP A 24 1.07 11.76 12.58
C ASP A 24 1.48 12.12 11.14
N ILE A 25 2.60 11.57 10.68
CA ILE A 25 3.17 11.80 9.34
C ILE A 25 2.50 10.85 8.33
N PRO A 26 1.82 11.37 7.29
CA PRO A 26 1.33 10.55 6.19
C PRO A 26 2.49 9.80 5.51
N ILE A 27 2.32 8.50 5.27
CA ILE A 27 3.30 7.67 4.56
C ILE A 27 2.67 7.04 3.32
N SER A 28 3.46 6.80 2.28
CA SER A 28 3.07 6.08 1.06
C SER A 28 3.99 4.90 0.78
N GLY A 29 3.46 3.86 0.14
CA GLY A 29 4.19 2.64 -0.24
C GLY A 29 3.65 1.39 0.47
N ASN A 30 4.36 0.26 0.45
CA ASN A 30 5.61 0.03 -0.29
C ASN A 30 5.72 -1.40 -0.82
N ILE A 31 4.61 -1.92 -1.35
CA ILE A 31 4.58 -3.29 -1.86
C ILE A 31 5.60 -3.47 -2.97
N ASP A 32 6.41 -4.53 -2.90
CA ASP A 32 7.32 -4.91 -3.97
C ASP A 32 6.51 -5.20 -5.26
N PRO A 33 6.76 -4.48 -6.37
CA PRO A 33 6.01 -4.66 -7.62
C PRO A 33 6.11 -6.10 -8.18
N THR A 34 7.15 -6.85 -7.84
CA THR A 34 7.34 -8.23 -8.31
C THR A 34 6.27 -9.18 -7.78
N ILE A 35 5.58 -8.82 -6.68
CA ILE A 35 4.48 -9.62 -6.14
C ILE A 35 3.34 -9.79 -7.15
N LEU A 36 3.19 -8.87 -8.10
CA LEU A 36 2.15 -8.90 -9.12
C LEU A 36 2.37 -10.01 -10.17
N PHE A 37 3.52 -10.68 -10.16
CA PHE A 37 3.75 -11.91 -10.92
C PHE A 37 3.42 -13.19 -10.11
N GLY A 38 3.04 -13.02 -8.85
CA GLY A 38 2.65 -14.10 -7.96
C GLY A 38 1.19 -14.52 -8.10
N THR A 39 0.77 -15.34 -7.15
CA THR A 39 -0.62 -15.79 -7.00
C THR A 39 -1.48 -14.72 -6.34
N LYS A 40 -2.79 -14.81 -6.55
CA LYS A 40 -3.79 -13.96 -5.89
C LYS A 40 -3.59 -13.91 -4.37
N ASP A 41 -3.45 -15.06 -3.72
CA ASP A 41 -3.27 -15.15 -2.27
C ASP A 41 -2.01 -14.40 -1.78
N GLN A 42 -0.91 -14.47 -2.54
CA GLN A 42 0.32 -13.74 -2.21
C GLN A 42 0.14 -12.22 -2.29
N ILE A 43 -0.59 -11.76 -3.31
CA ILE A 43 -0.90 -10.34 -3.50
C ILE A 43 -1.82 -9.84 -2.38
N GLU A 44 -2.87 -10.58 -2.07
CA GLU A 44 -3.81 -10.23 -1.00
C GLU A 44 -3.09 -10.16 0.36
N GLN A 45 -2.25 -11.15 0.64
CA GLN A 45 -1.47 -11.20 1.88
C GLN A 45 -0.48 -10.04 1.97
N ALA A 46 0.16 -9.64 0.86
CA ALA A 46 1.06 -8.49 0.83
C ALA A 46 0.34 -7.17 1.11
N VAL A 47 -0.89 -7.00 0.60
CA VAL A 47 -1.74 -5.84 0.89
C VAL A 47 -2.05 -5.76 2.39
N ARG A 48 -2.52 -6.87 2.99
CA ARG A 48 -2.85 -6.94 4.42
C ARG A 48 -1.63 -6.64 5.29
N ASP A 49 -0.50 -7.29 5.01
CA ASP A 49 0.75 -7.10 5.75
C ASP A 49 1.26 -5.65 5.67
N CYS A 50 1.23 -5.04 4.49
CA CYS A 50 1.66 -3.65 4.32
C CYS A 50 0.80 -2.67 5.15
N ILE A 51 -0.53 -2.84 5.14
CA ILE A 51 -1.45 -1.98 5.90
C ILE A 51 -1.24 -2.16 7.41
N ASP A 52 -1.06 -3.39 7.86
CA ASP A 52 -0.87 -3.68 9.28
C ASP A 52 0.48 -3.13 9.78
N LYS A 53 1.55 -3.29 9.01
CA LYS A 53 2.87 -2.69 9.29
C LYS A 53 2.84 -1.17 9.29
N ALA A 54 1.99 -0.56 8.47
CA ALA A 54 1.83 0.90 8.44
C ALA A 54 1.14 1.47 9.70
N GLY A 55 0.73 0.62 10.65
CA GLY A 55 0.07 1.03 11.89
C GLY A 55 -1.46 0.97 11.80
N GLY A 56 -2.00 0.23 10.83
CA GLY A 56 -3.43 0.14 10.58
C GLY A 56 -3.98 1.36 9.84
N PRO A 57 -5.30 1.54 9.82
CA PRO A 57 -5.92 2.54 8.97
C PRO A 57 -5.78 3.96 9.53
N GLY A 58 -5.26 4.84 8.69
CA GLY A 58 -5.01 6.23 9.03
C GLY A 58 -3.56 6.62 8.71
N LYS A 59 -3.37 7.66 7.91
CA LYS A 59 -2.07 8.25 7.53
C LYS A 59 -1.19 7.31 6.70
N HIS A 60 -1.82 6.41 5.94
CA HIS A 60 -1.17 5.52 4.99
C HIS A 60 -1.86 5.57 3.63
N LEU A 61 -1.08 5.82 2.58
CA LEU A 61 -1.43 5.64 1.19
C LEU A 61 -0.75 4.36 0.69
N LEU A 62 -1.51 3.27 0.57
CA LEU A 62 -0.94 2.04 0.01
C LEU A 62 -0.56 2.29 -1.45
N ASN A 63 0.69 1.98 -1.77
CA ASN A 63 1.22 2.04 -3.12
C ASN A 63 2.28 0.95 -3.31
N LEU A 64 2.62 0.66 -4.56
CA LEU A 64 3.83 -0.08 -4.89
C LEU A 64 5.06 0.77 -4.52
N GLY A 65 6.17 0.10 -4.22
CA GLY A 65 7.47 0.76 -4.01
C GLY A 65 8.14 1.23 -5.31
N HIS A 66 7.59 0.84 -6.47
CA HIS A 66 7.99 1.26 -7.81
C HIS A 66 6.78 1.22 -8.75
N GLY A 67 6.92 1.80 -9.93
CA GLY A 67 5.98 1.60 -11.02
C GLY A 67 5.79 0.15 -11.45
N VAL A 68 4.65 -0.12 -12.10
CA VAL A 68 4.30 -1.47 -12.59
C VAL A 68 5.24 -1.88 -13.71
N MET A 69 5.76 -3.10 -13.61
CA MET A 69 6.66 -3.64 -14.62
C MET A 69 5.91 -4.04 -15.89
N GLN A 70 6.54 -3.85 -17.05
CA GLN A 70 6.01 -4.38 -18.30
C GLN A 70 5.83 -5.90 -18.23
N GLY A 71 4.72 -6.39 -18.75
CA GLY A 71 4.36 -7.81 -18.69
C GLY A 71 3.64 -8.23 -17.40
N THR A 72 3.42 -7.31 -16.45
CA THR A 72 2.57 -7.58 -15.28
C THR A 72 1.15 -7.95 -15.75
N PRO A 73 0.59 -9.09 -15.31
CA PRO A 73 -0.79 -9.45 -15.65
C PRO A 73 -1.78 -8.42 -15.12
N GLU A 74 -2.69 -7.93 -15.97
CA GLU A 74 -3.74 -6.97 -15.56
C GLU A 74 -4.62 -7.53 -14.43
N GLU A 75 -4.87 -8.85 -14.44
CA GLU A 75 -5.65 -9.52 -13.42
C GLU A 75 -5.01 -9.40 -12.03
N ALA A 76 -3.68 -9.49 -11.95
CA ALA A 76 -2.94 -9.35 -10.69
C ALA A 76 -3.05 -7.95 -10.11
N VAL A 77 -3.03 -6.92 -10.97
CA VAL A 77 -3.32 -5.54 -10.57
C VAL A 77 -4.76 -5.42 -10.06
N GLY A 78 -5.70 -6.08 -10.73
CA GLY A 78 -7.09 -6.18 -10.31
C GLY A 78 -7.24 -6.76 -8.91
N TRP A 79 -6.59 -7.89 -8.62
CA TRP A 79 -6.61 -8.51 -7.29
C TRP A 79 -6.08 -7.58 -6.20
N LEU A 80 -4.99 -6.85 -6.44
CA LEU A 80 -4.45 -5.86 -5.50
C LEU A 80 -5.48 -4.77 -5.19
N VAL A 81 -6.10 -4.20 -6.22
CA VAL A 81 -7.10 -3.14 -6.08
C VAL A 81 -8.34 -3.64 -5.35
N ASP A 82 -8.81 -4.83 -5.71
CA ASP A 82 -10.01 -5.43 -5.13
C ASP A 82 -9.83 -5.74 -3.65
N GLU A 83 -8.65 -6.24 -3.26
CA GLU A 83 -8.33 -6.52 -1.87
C GLU A 83 -8.25 -5.23 -1.03
N CYS A 84 -7.65 -4.18 -1.59
CA CYS A 84 -7.62 -2.89 -0.93
C CYS A 84 -9.04 -2.34 -0.67
N LYS A 85 -9.94 -2.47 -1.65
CA LYS A 85 -11.36 -2.10 -1.49
C LYS A 85 -12.08 -3.01 -0.50
N ALA A 86 -11.78 -4.30 -0.47
CA ALA A 86 -12.33 -5.25 0.49
C ALA A 86 -11.97 -4.85 1.93
N LEU A 87 -10.68 -4.61 2.20
CA LEU A 87 -10.20 -4.15 3.50
C LEU A 87 -10.79 -2.80 3.92
N GLN A 88 -10.96 -1.87 2.97
CA GLN A 88 -11.61 -0.59 3.26
C GLN A 88 -13.05 -0.78 3.77
N ARG A 89 -13.80 -1.71 3.14
CA ARG A 89 -15.16 -2.06 3.57
C ARG A 89 -15.16 -2.80 4.91
N GLU A 90 -14.30 -3.79 5.09
CA GLU A 90 -14.16 -4.57 6.34
C GLU A 90 -13.87 -3.68 7.55
N ARG A 91 -13.01 -2.68 7.39
CA ARG A 91 -12.57 -1.80 8.47
C ARG A 91 -13.45 -0.54 8.64
N GLY A 92 -14.56 -0.43 7.91
CA GLY A 92 -15.50 0.69 8.02
C GLY A 92 -14.90 2.06 7.67
N LEU A 93 -13.88 2.09 6.80
CA LEU A 93 -13.12 3.29 6.50
C LEU A 93 -13.82 4.11 5.42
N SER A 94 -14.22 5.35 5.74
CA SER A 94 -14.92 6.20 4.78
C SER A 94 -13.98 6.69 3.66
N SER A 95 -14.48 6.68 2.42
CA SER A 95 -13.75 7.09 1.21
C SER A 95 -13.27 8.55 1.22
N ASN A 96 -13.79 9.38 2.14
CA ASN A 96 -13.53 10.82 2.20
C ASN A 96 -12.36 11.24 3.10
N ARG A 97 -11.70 10.29 3.80
CA ARG A 97 -10.55 10.60 4.67
C ARG A 97 -9.25 9.90 4.26
N TRP A 98 -9.33 8.88 3.41
CA TRP A 98 -8.19 8.11 2.91
C TRP A 98 -8.41 7.71 1.46
N ASN A 99 -7.69 8.37 0.55
CA ASN A 99 -7.55 7.90 -0.82
C ASN A 99 -6.65 6.67 -0.75
N LEU A 100 -7.21 5.47 -0.83
CA LEU A 100 -6.43 4.34 -1.31
C LEU A 100 -6.31 4.54 -2.83
N LYS A 101 -5.37 5.42 -3.19
CA LYS A 101 -5.03 5.73 -4.57
C LYS A 101 -3.95 4.74 -4.99
N VAL A 102 -4.35 3.77 -5.78
CA VAL A 102 -3.40 2.92 -6.49
C VAL A 102 -2.88 3.76 -7.66
N GLU A 103 -1.74 4.43 -7.46
CA GLU A 103 -1.04 5.13 -8.54
C GLU A 103 0.09 4.22 -9.03
N LEU A 104 -0.21 3.47 -10.09
CA LEU A 104 0.77 2.73 -10.87
C LEU A 104 1.52 3.77 -11.70
N VAL A 105 2.66 4.23 -11.20
CA VAL A 105 3.62 5.01 -12.00
C VAL A 105 4.31 4.14 -13.05
#